data_AF-A0AAU9F2J1-F1
#
_entry.id   AF-A0AAU9F2J1-F1
#
_cell.length_a   1.000
_cell.length_b   1.000
_cell.length_c   1.000
_cell.angle_alpha   90.00
_cell.angle_beta   90.00
_cell.angle_gamma   90.00
#
_symmetry.space_group_name_H-M   'P 1'
#
loop_
_entity.id
_entity.type
_entity.pdbx_description
1 polymer ?
#
loop_
_entity_poly.entity_id
_entity_poly.type
_entity_poly.pdbx_seq_one_letter_code
_entity_poly.pdbx_strand_id
1 'polypeptide(L)'
;MIIGGLDRLEPSYRETVSRLGGKCEFHTGKLRSGHRRLRQRVAKADLVVFITSINSHAALNAVKTECKRCGKPFCALRQTGCCSLEKTLRSLPEEPFINLQTK
;
A
#
# COMPACT_ATOMS: atom_id res chain seq x y z
N MET A 1 -4.04 -3.91 -1.84
CA MET A 1 -3.22 -4.32 -0.69
C MET A 1 -2.62 -3.09 -0.04
N ILE A 2 -2.70 -2.98 1.29
CA ILE A 2 -2.06 -1.94 2.08
C ILE A 2 -0.84 -2.54 2.77
N ILE A 3 0.32 -1.89 2.59
CA ILE A 3 1.58 -2.29 3.19
C ILE A 3 2.05 -1.16 4.09
N GLY A 4 2.38 -1.49 5.34
CA GLY A 4 2.67 -0.52 6.38
C GLY A 4 1.42 -0.05 7.10
N GLY A 5 1.50 1.09 7.77
CA GLY A 5 0.40 1.58 8.61
C GLY A 5 0.36 0.89 9.97
N LEU A 6 -0.39 1.46 10.90
CA LEU A 6 -0.43 0.96 12.27
C LEU A 6 -1.30 -0.30 12.33
N ASP A 7 -0.81 -1.38 12.94
CA ASP A 7 -1.54 -2.65 13.09
C ASP A 7 -2.94 -2.42 13.69
N ARG A 8 -3.05 -1.53 14.69
CA ARG A 8 -4.32 -1.17 15.33
C ARG A 8 -5.35 -0.50 14.40
N LEU A 9 -4.91 0.03 13.26
CA LEU A 9 -5.76 0.69 12.25
C LEU A 9 -6.17 -0.25 11.12
N GLU A 10 -5.66 -1.49 11.08
CA GLU A 10 -6.04 -2.47 10.07
C GLU A 10 -7.56 -2.64 9.90
N PRO A 11 -8.38 -2.75 10.97
CA PRO A 11 -9.83 -2.85 10.82
C PRO A 11 -10.42 -1.65 10.07
N SER A 12 -9.97 -0.44 10.42
CA SER A 12 -10.44 0.79 9.79
C SER A 12 -9.98 0.90 8.33
N TYR A 13 -8.76 0.46 7.99
CA TYR A 13 -8.31 0.40 6.60
C TYR A 13 -9.18 -0.54 5.76
N ARG A 14 -9.50 -1.73 6.30
CA ARG A 14 -10.36 -2.70 5.63
C ARG A 14 -11.77 -2.14 5.45
N GLU A 15 -12.31 -1.48 6.45
CA GLU A 15 -13.61 -0.82 6.38
C GLU A 15 -13.62 0.28 5.31
N THR A 16 -12.63 1.18 5.30
CA THR A 16 -12.50 2.22 4.28
C THR A 16 -12.49 1.64 2.86
N VAL A 17 -11.67 0.61 2.62
CA VAL A 17 -11.60 -0.03 1.30
C VAL A 17 -12.92 -0.72 0.94
N SER A 18 -13.57 -1.38 1.91
CA SER A 18 -14.84 -2.07 1.68
C SER A 18 -15.98 -1.08 1.37
N ARG A 19 -16.01 0.08 2.03
CA ARG A 19 -16.96 1.18 1.73
C ARG A 19 -16.78 1.73 0.31
N LEU A 20 -15.60 1.57 -0.28
CA LEU A 20 -15.30 1.92 -1.67
C LEU A 20 -15.51 0.74 -2.65
N GLY A 21 -16.08 -0.38 -2.19
CA GLY A 21 -16.35 -1.57 -3.01
C GLY A 21 -15.16 -2.50 -3.22
N GLY A 22 -14.03 -2.27 -2.54
CA GLY A 22 -12.82 -3.07 -2.67
C GLY A 22 -12.67 -4.15 -1.60
N LYS A 23 -11.66 -5.02 -1.78
CA LYS A 23 -11.16 -5.94 -0.74
C LYS A 23 -9.75 -5.54 -0.33
N CYS A 24 -9.46 -5.60 0.97
CA CYS A 24 -8.18 -5.15 1.51
C CYS A 24 -7.39 -6.27 2.18
N GLU A 25 -6.28 -6.66 1.57
CA GLU A 25 -5.18 -7.31 2.29
C GLU A 25 -4.29 -6.27 2.97
N PHE A 26 -3.90 -6.55 4.22
CA PHE A 26 -2.99 -5.72 5.01
C PHE A 26 -1.70 -6.48 5.32
N HIS A 27 -0.58 -5.77 5.33
CA HIS A 27 0.70 -6.29 5.79
C HIS A 27 1.50 -5.16 6.44
N THR A 28 2.07 -5.42 7.62
CA THR A 28 2.81 -4.42 8.41
C THR A 28 4.08 -3.84 7.75
N GLY A 29 4.47 -4.30 6.55
CA GLY A 29 5.76 -3.97 5.93
C GLY A 29 6.99 -4.64 6.54
N LYS A 30 6.86 -5.33 7.68
CA LYS A 30 7.97 -6.07 8.32
C LYS A 30 8.38 -7.29 7.49
N LEU A 31 9.59 -7.27 6.95
CA LEU A 31 10.15 -8.32 6.09
C LEU A 31 11.01 -9.31 6.89
N ARG A 32 10.45 -9.98 7.90
CA ARG A 32 11.24 -10.86 8.80
C ARG A 32 11.66 -12.20 8.17
N SER A 33 10.97 -12.68 7.13
CA SER A 33 11.21 -14.02 6.54
C SER A 33 11.43 -13.98 5.02
N GLY A 34 12.07 -12.91 4.54
CA GLY A 34 12.42 -12.73 3.14
C GLY A 34 11.28 -12.20 2.26
N HIS A 35 11.68 -11.60 1.13
CA HIS A 35 10.78 -10.85 0.25
C HIS A 35 9.83 -11.72 -0.59
N ARG A 36 10.07 -13.04 -0.72
CA ARG A 36 9.36 -13.90 -1.68
C ARG A 36 7.84 -13.94 -1.45
N ARG A 37 7.38 -14.12 -0.21
CA ARG A 37 5.94 -14.18 0.10
C ARG A 37 5.26 -12.83 -0.10
N LEU A 38 5.92 -11.73 0.30
CA LEU A 38 5.38 -10.39 0.07
C LEU A 38 5.27 -10.10 -1.43
N ARG A 39 6.30 -10.43 -2.21
CA ARG A 39 6.31 -10.29 -3.66
C ARG A 39 5.16 -11.03 -4.34
N GLN A 40 4.91 -12.28 -3.94
CA GLN A 40 3.77 -13.06 -4.45
C GLN A 40 2.41 -12.43 -4.14
N ARG A 41 2.26 -11.78 -2.98
CA ARG A 41 1.03 -11.04 -2.63
C ARG A 41 0.91 -9.75 -3.44
N VAL A 42 1.99 -8.99 -3.57
CA VAL A 42 2.07 -7.79 -4.41
C VAL A 42 1.65 -8.11 -5.84
N ALA A 43 2.17 -9.20 -6.42
CA ALA A 43 1.85 -9.62 -7.78
C ALA A 43 0.36 -10.00 -8.00
N LYS A 44 -0.40 -10.28 -6.93
CA LYS A 44 -1.83 -10.58 -6.98
C LYS A 44 -2.72 -9.39 -6.70
N ALA A 45 -2.17 -8.30 -6.18
CA ALA A 45 -2.95 -7.10 -5.88
C ALA A 45 -3.27 -6.32 -7.16
N ASP A 46 -4.47 -5.76 -7.22
CA ASP A 46 -4.85 -4.79 -8.27
C ASP A 46 -4.23 -3.41 -8.02
N LEU A 47 -3.94 -3.11 -6.75
CA LEU A 47 -3.29 -1.89 -6.30
C LEU A 47 -2.48 -2.15 -5.04
N VAL A 48 -1.30 -1.55 -4.94
CA VAL A 48 -0.50 -1.49 -3.72
C VAL A 48 -0.43 -0.08 -3.18
N VAL A 49 -0.90 0.12 -1.95
CA VAL A 49 -0.71 1.35 -1.18
C VAL A 49 0.35 1.09 -0.11
N PHE A 50 1.41 1.88 -0.09
CA PHE A 50 2.50 1.74 0.86
C PHE A 50 2.56 2.95 1.79
N ILE A 51 2.40 2.72 3.09
CA ILE A 51 2.46 3.77 4.11
C ILE A 51 3.90 3.94 4.60
N THR A 52 4.52 5.09 4.29
CA THR A 52 5.96 5.32 4.45
C THR A 52 6.38 5.77 5.85
N SER A 53 5.50 6.39 6.64
CA SER A 53 5.85 7.02 7.93
C SER A 53 6.41 6.09 9.00
N ILE A 54 6.17 4.78 8.88
CA ILE A 54 6.59 3.79 9.88
C ILE A 54 7.39 2.62 9.28
N ASN A 55 7.80 2.73 8.01
CA ASN A 55 8.53 1.68 7.31
C ASN A 55 9.85 2.19 6.74
N SER A 56 10.83 1.29 6.60
CA SER A 56 12.14 1.66 6.09
C SER A 56 12.13 1.97 4.59
N HIS A 57 13.08 2.81 4.16
CA HIS A 57 13.33 3.06 2.73
C HIS A 57 13.62 1.78 1.95
N ALA A 58 14.29 0.80 2.57
CA ALA A 58 14.55 -0.50 1.96
C ALA A 58 13.25 -1.27 1.66
N ALA A 59 12.29 -1.27 2.60
CA ALA A 59 10.99 -1.91 2.39
C ALA A 59 10.19 -1.22 1.27
N LEU A 60 10.18 0.12 1.26
CA LEU A 60 9.56 0.91 0.19
C LEU A 60 10.15 0.56 -1.17
N ASN A 61 11.49 0.59 -1.29
CA ASN A 61 12.18 0.29 -2.54
C ASN A 61 11.89 -1.13 -3.02
N ALA A 62 11.93 -2.11 -2.11
CA ALA A 62 11.64 -3.50 -2.47
C ALA A 62 10.21 -3.68 -3.02
N VAL A 63 9.21 -3.08 -2.37
CA VAL A 63 7.81 -3.15 -2.84
C VAL A 63 7.63 -2.38 -4.14
N LYS A 64 8.18 -1.16 -4.24
CA LYS A 64 8.09 -0.32 -5.45
C LYS A 64 8.72 -1.02 -6.66
N THR A 65 9.89 -1.63 -6.49
CA THR A 65 10.56 -2.41 -7.54
C THR A 65 9.71 -3.61 -7.96
N GLU A 66 9.09 -4.31 -7.01
CA GLU A 66 8.24 -5.45 -7.34
C GLU A 66 6.96 -5.03 -8.09
N CYS A 67 6.32 -3.93 -7.67
CA CYS A 67 5.15 -3.41 -8.34
C CYS A 67 5.48 -3.03 -9.79
N LYS A 68 6.60 -2.33 -10.01
CA LYS A 68 7.11 -2.04 -11.36
C LYS A 68 7.35 -3.32 -12.16
N ARG A 69 8.02 -4.32 -11.57
CA ARG A 69 8.31 -5.60 -12.22
C ARG A 69 7.06 -6.36 -12.65
N CYS A 70 5.97 -6.26 -11.88
CA CYS A 70 4.73 -6.96 -12.12
C CYS A 70 3.67 -6.12 -12.86
N GLY A 71 4.00 -4.89 -13.28
CA GLY A 71 3.02 -3.96 -13.86
C GLY A 71 1.86 -3.64 -12.90
N LYS A 72 2.12 -3.63 -11.58
CA LYS A 72 1.10 -3.35 -10.58
C LYS A 72 1.07 -1.88 -10.21
N PRO A 73 -0.12 -1.26 -10.22
CA PRO A 73 -0.33 0.06 -9.67
C PRO A 73 0.25 0.24 -8.27
N PHE A 74 0.95 1.35 -8.06
CA PHE A 74 1.62 1.64 -6.79
C PHE A 74 1.38 3.08 -6.35
N CYS A 75 1.04 3.25 -5.07
CA CYS A 75 0.90 4.54 -4.41
C CYS A 75 1.67 4.54 -3.08
N ALA A 76 2.45 5.59 -2.82
CA ALA A 76 3.05 5.83 -1.52
C ALA A 76 2.27 6.90 -0.76
N LEU A 77 1.99 6.63 0.53
CA LEU A 77 1.20 7.48 1.41
C LEU A 77 2.01 7.77 2.67
N ARG A 78 2.19 9.04 3.04
CA ARG A 78 2.92 9.36 4.28
C ARG A 78 2.06 9.12 5.52
N GLN A 79 0.79 9.49 5.45
CA GLN A 79 -0.11 9.51 6.59
C GLN A 79 -0.68 8.12 6.87
N THR A 80 -0.80 7.77 8.16
CA THR A 80 -1.39 6.51 8.61
C THR A 80 -2.90 6.59 8.78
N GLY A 81 -3.51 7.77 8.67
CA GLY A 81 -4.95 7.96 8.93
C GLY A 81 -5.86 7.49 7.79
N CYS A 82 -7.05 7.02 8.15
CA CYS A 82 -8.06 6.52 7.21
C CYS A 82 -8.60 7.60 6.26
N CYS A 83 -8.73 8.85 6.72
CA CYS A 83 -9.16 9.95 5.86
C CYS A 83 -8.18 10.18 4.70
N SER A 84 -6.88 10.10 4.98
CA SER A 84 -5.83 10.24 3.96
C SER A 84 -5.85 9.08 2.98
N LEU A 85 -6.02 7.86 3.48
CA LEU A 85 -6.20 6.67 2.67
C LEU A 85 -7.41 6.81 1.74
N GLU A 86 -8.58 7.17 2.29
CA GLU A 86 -9.81 7.33 1.51
C GLU A 86 -9.66 8.38 0.42
N LYS A 87 -9.10 9.55 0.77
CA LYS A 87 -8.83 10.62 -0.19
C LYS A 87 -7.94 10.15 -1.33
N THR A 88 -6.85 9.45 -1.01
CA THR A 88 -5.94 8.90 -2.02
C THR A 88 -6.63 7.88 -2.91
N LEU A 89 -7.38 6.93 -2.34
CA LEU A 89 -8.07 5.89 -3.11
C LEU A 89 -9.11 6.49 -4.08
N ARG A 90 -9.82 7.54 -3.66
CA ARG A 90 -10.78 8.26 -4.52
C ARG A 90 -10.13 9.05 -5.64
N SER A 91 -8.86 9.45 -5.48
CA SER A 91 -8.13 10.26 -6.45
C SER A 91 -7.18 9.45 -7.33
N LEU A 92 -7.27 8.11 -7.32
CA LEU A 92 -6.42 7.29 -8.16
C LEU A 92 -6.85 7.43 -9.63
N PRO A 93 -5.93 7.77 -10.56
CA PRO A 93 -6.19 7.62 -11.98
C PRO A 93 -6.23 6.14 -12.34
N GLU A 94 -6.78 5.80 -13.50
CA GLU A 94 -6.93 4.42 -13.97
C GLU A 94 -5.58 3.66 -14.08
N GLU A 95 -4.45 4.37 -14.23
CA GLU A 95 -3.09 3.78 -14.30
C GLU A 95 -2.11 4.39 -13.25
N PRO A 96 -2.11 3.90 -12.00
CA PRO A 96 -1.31 4.50 -10.91
C PRO A 96 0.19 4.18 -10.93
N PHE A 97 1.02 5.16 -11.29
CA PHE A 97 2.37 5.31 -10.73
C PHE A 97 2.52 6.70 -10.09
N ILE A 98 1.78 6.94 -9.00
CA ILE A 98 1.78 8.26 -8.35
C ILE A 98 2.82 8.30 -7.22
N ASN A 99 3.79 9.18 -7.40
CA ASN A 99 4.75 9.61 -6.39
C ASN A 99 4.15 10.82 -5.64
N LEU A 100 3.25 10.57 -4.66
CA LEU A 100 2.74 11.64 -3.79
C LEU A 100 3.81 11.98 -2.74
N GLN A 101 4.86 12.68 -3.21
CA GLN A 101 5.63 13.60 -2.38
C GLN A 101 4.86 14.92 -2.30
N THR A 102 3.74 14.96 -1.59
CA THR A 102 3.14 16.26 -1.23
C THR A 102 3.81 16.78 0.02
N LYS A 103 4.84 17.61 -0.24
CA LYS A 103 5.55 18.58 0.63
C LYS A 103 6.08 18.08 1.98
#